data_AF-A0AAD5NQY9-F1
#
_entry.id   AF-A0AAD5NQY9-F1
#
_cell.length_a   1.000
_cell.length_b   1.000
_cell.length_c   1.000
_cell.angle_alpha   90.00
_cell.angle_beta   90.00
_cell.angle_gamma   90.00
#
_symmetry.space_group_name_H-M   'P 1'
#
loop_
_entity.id
_entity.type
_entity.pdbx_description
1 polymer ?
#
loop_
_entity_poly.entity_id
_entity_poly.type
_entity_poly.pdbx_seq_one_letter_code
_entity_poly.pdbx_strand_id
1 'polypeptide(L)'
;MREEHSAGPLNSIRHSLAFDSNGLPTKGIKIDLFKYDGTEDPSGWILLADQYFLLHQIPTAQRLLYASFHLKGAALQYYKYLQHAGELNDWVTFIQALEKRFGPTEYEDPEGQLSKLRQTSTVAAYQSQFENLAQQIDGIPDKFLTRTFINGLKEDIKTNVKSFRPTSLKDAIGLTRL
;
A
#
# COMPACT_ATOMS: atom_id res chain seq x y z
N MET A 1 -5.11 28.59 -61.66
CA MET A 1 -4.37 29.23 -60.54
C MET A 1 -4.59 28.32 -59.33
N ARG A 2 -3.68 27.45 -58.84
CA ARG A 2 -2.27 27.64 -58.42
C ARG A 2 -2.13 28.96 -57.66
N GLU A 3 -1.85 29.01 -56.35
CA GLU A 3 -0.67 28.53 -55.59
C GLU A 3 -1.08 28.25 -54.11
N GLU A 4 -0.73 27.10 -53.50
CA GLU A 4 0.46 26.78 -52.67
C GLU A 4 0.43 27.22 -51.18
N HIS A 5 0.60 26.20 -50.32
CA HIS A 5 1.39 26.12 -49.08
C HIS A 5 1.12 27.07 -47.90
N SER A 6 0.74 26.49 -46.75
CA SER A 6 1.66 26.40 -45.60
C SER A 6 1.11 25.48 -44.51
N ALA A 7 1.88 24.44 -44.18
CA ALA A 7 1.68 23.60 -43.00
C ALA A 7 2.56 24.10 -41.85
N GLY A 8 1.96 24.33 -40.68
CA GLY A 8 2.59 24.34 -39.35
C GLY A 8 2.31 25.58 -38.48
N PRO A 9 2.44 25.50 -37.14
CA PRO A 9 2.79 24.34 -36.32
C PRO A 9 1.72 23.91 -35.31
N LEU A 10 1.71 22.60 -35.04
CA LEU A 10 1.24 22.01 -33.78
C LEU A 10 1.99 22.63 -32.60
N ASN A 11 1.31 22.68 -31.45
CA ASN A 11 1.85 22.82 -30.10
C ASN A 11 2.06 24.25 -29.58
N SER A 12 1.14 24.72 -28.72
CA SER A 12 1.51 25.18 -27.38
C SER A 12 0.25 25.50 -26.56
N ILE A 13 -0.37 24.48 -25.94
CA ILE A 13 -1.15 24.73 -24.72
C ILE A 13 -0.10 24.99 -23.64
N ARG A 14 0.32 26.25 -23.50
CA ARG A 14 1.05 26.69 -22.31
C ARG A 14 0.06 26.64 -21.14
N HIS A 15 -0.04 25.48 -20.49
CA HIS A 15 -0.50 25.46 -19.10
C HIS A 15 0.57 26.17 -18.28
N SER A 16 0.36 27.46 -18.03
CA SER A 16 1.10 28.18 -17.01
C SER A 16 0.87 27.46 -15.67
N LEU A 17 1.95 26.92 -15.11
CA LEU A 17 1.96 26.41 -13.75
C LEU A 17 1.92 27.65 -12.84
N ALA A 18 0.79 27.87 -12.18
CA ALA A 18 0.77 28.79 -11.06
C ALA A 18 1.45 28.08 -9.88
N PHE A 19 2.32 28.81 -9.18
CA PHE A 19 3.00 28.36 -7.98
C PHE A 19 2.56 29.26 -6.83
N ASP A 20 2.38 28.70 -5.63
CA ASP A 20 2.13 29.50 -4.43
C ASP A 20 3.41 30.20 -3.96
N SER A 21 3.33 31.00 -2.89
CA SER A 21 4.48 31.70 -2.30
C SER A 21 5.61 30.77 -1.83
N ASN A 22 5.37 29.46 -1.79
CA ASN A 22 6.33 28.43 -1.42
C ASN A 22 6.83 27.60 -2.62
N GLY A 23 6.46 27.96 -3.85
CA GLY A 23 6.96 27.32 -5.07
C GLY A 23 6.33 25.94 -5.36
N LEU A 24 5.19 25.60 -4.76
CA LEU A 24 4.51 24.34 -5.00
C LEU A 24 3.50 24.45 -6.17
N PRO A 25 3.39 23.44 -7.06
CA PRO A 25 2.45 23.48 -8.18
C PRO A 25 0.99 23.56 -7.68
N THR A 26 0.24 24.59 -8.09
CA THR A 26 -1.15 24.82 -7.62
C THR A 26 -2.22 24.01 -8.34
N LYS A 27 -1.85 23.13 -9.29
CA LYS A 27 -2.78 22.10 -9.78
C LYS A 27 -2.82 20.98 -8.73
N GLY A 28 -3.75 21.11 -7.80
CA GLY A 28 -4.00 20.18 -6.70
C GLY A 28 -3.83 18.74 -7.15
N ILE A 29 -2.87 18.04 -6.53
CA ILE A 29 -2.76 16.58 -6.61
C ILE A 29 -4.15 16.05 -6.31
N LYS A 30 -4.74 15.32 -7.26
CA LYS A 30 -6.10 14.81 -7.13
C LYS A 30 -6.21 13.99 -5.85
N ILE A 31 -6.95 14.55 -4.90
CA ILE A 31 -7.33 14.00 -3.60
C ILE A 31 -8.06 12.64 -3.70
N ASP A 32 -8.46 12.22 -4.91
CA ASP A 32 -9.07 10.92 -5.18
C ASP A 32 -8.21 9.73 -4.70
N LEU A 33 -6.88 9.87 -4.65
CA LEU A 33 -5.96 8.84 -4.16
C LEU A 33 -5.98 8.67 -2.63
N PHE A 34 -6.62 9.58 -1.89
CA PHE A 34 -6.59 9.60 -0.43
C PHE A 34 -7.86 9.02 0.22
N LYS A 35 -8.74 8.37 -0.57
CA LYS A 35 -10.03 7.89 -0.06
C LYS A 35 -9.94 6.51 0.60
N TYR A 36 -10.54 6.35 1.78
CA TYR A 36 -10.61 5.07 2.49
C TYR A 36 -12.07 4.63 2.72
N ASP A 37 -12.42 3.41 2.32
CA ASP A 37 -13.76 2.84 2.52
C ASP A 37 -13.89 1.80 3.63
N GLY A 38 -12.77 1.35 4.21
CA GLY A 38 -12.77 0.28 5.21
C GLY A 38 -12.78 -1.13 4.63
N THR A 39 -12.43 -1.31 3.36
CA THR A 39 -12.31 -2.66 2.74
C THR A 39 -10.90 -3.25 2.83
N GLU A 40 -9.88 -2.42 2.98
CA GLU A 40 -8.48 -2.80 3.09
C GLU A 40 -7.90 -2.39 4.45
N ASP A 41 -6.72 -2.91 4.77
CA ASP A 41 -5.93 -2.50 5.93
C ASP A 41 -5.72 -0.96 5.95
N PRO A 42 -5.96 -0.27 7.09
CA PRO A 42 -5.86 1.18 7.17
C PRO A 42 -4.43 1.70 7.21
N SER A 43 -3.39 0.88 7.43
CA SER A 43 -2.02 1.36 7.70
C SER A 43 -1.45 2.19 6.55
N GLY A 44 -1.67 1.74 5.31
CA GLY A 44 -1.24 2.48 4.13
C GLY A 44 -1.93 3.84 3.99
N TRP A 45 -3.22 3.90 4.30
CA TRP A 45 -3.98 5.15 4.28
C TRP A 45 -3.54 6.10 5.40
N ILE A 46 -3.33 5.59 6.62
CA ILE A 46 -2.84 6.35 7.77
C ILE A 46 -1.47 6.97 7.46
N LEU A 47 -0.55 6.17 6.91
CA LEU A 47 0.79 6.63 6.53
C LEU A 47 0.72 7.81 5.54
N LEU A 48 -0.10 7.68 4.50
CA LEU A 48 -0.28 8.75 3.53
C LEU A 48 -0.93 9.98 4.17
N ALA A 49 -1.81 9.81 5.18
CA ALA A 49 -2.46 10.91 5.91
C ALA A 49 -1.42 11.74 6.64
N ASP A 50 -0.56 11.06 7.40
CA ASP A 50 0.47 11.71 8.18
C ASP A 50 1.48 12.44 7.29
N GLN A 51 1.85 11.86 6.14
CA GLN A 51 2.68 12.53 5.14
C GLN A 51 1.99 13.80 4.59
N TYR A 52 0.70 13.72 4.29
CA TYR A 52 -0.08 14.86 3.83
C TYR A 52 -0.14 15.96 4.89
N PHE A 53 -0.42 15.61 6.15
CA PHE A 53 -0.47 16.56 7.26
C PHE A 53 0.88 17.22 7.51
N LEU A 54 1.97 16.47 7.38
CA LEU A 54 3.32 16.99 7.50
C LEU A 54 3.65 17.99 6.38
N LEU A 55 3.38 17.61 5.12
CA LEU A 55 3.66 18.44 3.96
C LEU A 55 2.88 19.77 3.99
N HIS A 56 1.62 19.72 4.37
CA HIS A 56 0.73 20.89 4.43
C HIS A 56 0.72 21.58 5.80
N GLN A 57 1.55 21.14 6.74
CA GLN A 57 1.65 21.69 8.10
C GLN A 57 0.29 21.79 8.82
N ILE A 58 -0.54 20.75 8.66
CA ILE A 58 -1.87 20.71 9.26
C ILE A 58 -1.72 20.55 10.79
N PRO A 59 -2.27 21.49 11.60
CA PRO A 59 -2.22 21.40 13.05
C PRO A 59 -2.89 20.12 13.56
N THR A 60 -2.32 19.51 14.61
CA THR A 60 -2.83 18.23 15.17
C THR A 60 -4.33 18.27 15.49
N ALA A 61 -4.82 19.37 16.03
CA ALA A 61 -6.24 19.57 16.35
C ALA A 61 -7.18 19.54 15.12
N GLN A 62 -6.65 19.77 13.92
CA GLN A 62 -7.43 19.79 12.67
C GLN A 62 -7.33 18.48 11.88
N ARG A 63 -6.32 17.64 12.15
CA ARG A 63 -6.05 16.42 11.36
C ARG A 63 -7.24 15.48 11.26
N LEU A 64 -7.95 15.26 12.37
CA LEU A 64 -9.16 14.43 12.38
C LEU A 64 -10.24 14.96 11.45
N LEU A 65 -10.49 16.27 11.49
CA LEU A 65 -11.46 16.93 10.63
C LEU A 65 -11.06 16.80 9.16
N TYR A 66 -9.79 17.05 8.83
CA TYR A 66 -9.27 16.88 7.48
C TYR A 66 -9.43 15.44 6.99
N ALA A 67 -9.00 14.46 7.77
CA ALA A 67 -9.12 13.03 7.43
C ALA A 67 -10.56 12.60 7.14
N SER A 68 -11.54 13.14 7.89
CA SER A 68 -12.95 12.78 7.75
C SER A 68 -13.50 13.04 6.34
N PHE A 69 -13.00 14.06 5.62
CA PHE A 69 -13.39 14.35 4.24
C PHE A 69 -13.00 13.27 3.24
N HIS A 70 -12.12 12.36 3.64
CA HIS A 70 -11.60 11.31 2.79
C HIS A 70 -12.13 9.91 3.13
N LEU A 71 -13.02 9.82 4.12
CA LEU A 71 -13.71 8.58 4.42
C LEU A 71 -14.91 8.38 3.50
N LYS A 72 -15.14 7.13 3.11
CA LYS A 72 -16.35 6.69 2.39
C LYS A 72 -16.78 5.32 2.92
N GLY A 73 -17.85 4.75 2.37
CA GLY A 73 -18.24 3.37 2.67
C GLY A 73 -18.42 3.06 4.17
N ALA A 74 -17.89 1.91 4.59
CA ALA A 74 -17.97 1.42 5.97
C ALA A 74 -17.15 2.29 6.94
N ALA A 75 -15.99 2.81 6.49
CA ALA A 75 -15.15 3.68 7.30
C ALA A 75 -15.88 4.99 7.70
N LEU A 76 -16.61 5.61 6.76
CA LEU A 76 -17.40 6.81 7.07
C LEU A 76 -18.57 6.51 8.03
N GLN A 77 -19.21 5.35 7.90
CA GLN A 77 -20.26 4.94 8.83
C GLN A 77 -19.71 4.74 10.24
N TYR A 78 -18.51 4.14 10.36
CA TYR A 78 -17.87 3.95 11.65
C TYR A 78 -17.43 5.27 12.28
N TYR A 79 -16.85 6.18 11.51
CA TYR A 79 -16.53 7.52 11.98
C TYR A 79 -17.76 8.22 12.58
N LYS A 80 -18.91 8.16 11.88
CA LYS A 80 -20.17 8.71 12.40
C LYS A 80 -20.57 8.05 13.73
N TYR A 81 -20.47 6.73 13.83
CA TYR A 81 -20.76 6.02 15.07
C TYR A 81 -19.88 6.51 16.24
N LEU A 82 -18.56 6.57 16.05
CA LEU A 82 -17.65 7.02 17.10
C LEU A 82 -17.89 8.49 17.49
N GLN A 83 -18.26 9.34 16.52
CA GLN A 83 -18.63 10.73 16.79
C GLN A 83 -19.87 10.82 17.68
N HIS A 84 -20.89 9.98 17.45
CA HIS A 84 -22.09 9.95 18.30
C HIS A 84 -21.82 9.36 19.69
N ALA A 85 -20.89 8.40 19.78
CA ALA A 85 -20.46 7.80 21.05
C ALA A 85 -19.60 8.75 21.90
N GLY A 86 -19.10 9.86 21.34
CA GLY A 86 -18.16 10.75 22.02
C GLY A 86 -16.76 10.13 22.17
N GLU A 87 -16.43 9.13 21.36
CA GLU A 87 -15.16 8.40 21.42
C GLU A 87 -14.09 8.99 20.48
N LEU A 88 -14.42 10.05 19.73
CA LEU A 88 -13.49 10.76 18.86
C LEU A 88 -13.01 12.07 19.50
N ASN A 89 -11.79 12.06 20.02
CA ASN A 89 -11.16 13.22 20.64
C ASN A 89 -10.07 13.84 19.76
N ASP A 90 -9.29 13.00 19.08
CA ASP A 90 -8.16 13.42 18.26
C ASP A 90 -7.85 12.39 17.17
N TRP A 91 -6.88 12.75 16.32
CA TRP A 91 -6.39 11.87 15.25
C TRP A 91 -5.85 10.54 15.78
N VAL A 92 -5.17 10.54 16.93
CA VAL A 92 -4.52 9.35 17.51
C VAL A 92 -5.55 8.32 17.96
N THR A 93 -6.58 8.78 18.66
CA THR A 93 -7.70 7.95 19.11
C THR A 93 -8.46 7.38 17.92
N PHE A 94 -8.61 8.17 16.85
CA PHE A 94 -9.27 7.71 15.63
C PHE A 94 -8.49 6.62 14.90
N ILE A 95 -7.17 6.76 14.71
CA ILE A 95 -6.38 5.72 14.03
C ILE A 95 -6.38 4.41 14.82
N GLN A 96 -6.31 4.46 16.15
CA GLN A 96 -6.41 3.27 17.00
C GLN A 96 -7.76 2.56 16.86
N ALA A 97 -8.85 3.32 16.81
CA ALA A 97 -10.17 2.76 16.57
C ALA A 97 -10.28 2.16 15.16
N LEU A 98 -9.67 2.81 14.16
CA LEU A 98 -9.65 2.35 12.78
C LEU A 98 -8.87 1.04 12.63
N GLU A 99 -7.67 0.97 13.19
CA GLU A 99 -6.82 -0.23 13.26
C GLU A 99 -7.55 -1.37 13.98
N LYS A 100 -8.20 -1.09 15.11
CA LYS A 100 -8.97 -2.10 15.84
C LYS A 100 -10.12 -2.69 15.03
N ARG A 101 -10.78 -1.88 14.19
CA ARG A 101 -11.98 -2.31 13.45
C ARG A 101 -11.66 -2.88 12.06
N PHE A 102 -10.69 -2.29 11.36
CA PHE A 102 -10.39 -2.58 9.96
C PHE A 102 -8.94 -3.04 9.74
N GLY A 103 -8.10 -2.97 10.76
CA GLY A 103 -6.77 -3.56 10.72
C GLY A 103 -6.83 -5.09 10.72
N PRO A 104 -5.65 -5.73 10.56
CA PRO A 104 -5.54 -7.17 10.56
C PRO A 104 -6.06 -7.65 11.93
N THR A 105 -7.00 -8.58 11.92
CA THR A 105 -7.44 -9.17 13.19
C THR A 105 -6.30 -10.05 13.70
N GLU A 106 -6.08 -10.16 15.02
CA GLU A 106 -5.13 -11.12 15.62
C GLU A 106 -5.39 -12.60 15.19
N TYR A 107 -6.52 -12.85 14.52
CA TYR A 107 -6.87 -14.13 13.89
C TYR A 107 -6.21 -14.36 12.52
N GLU A 108 -5.67 -13.32 11.88
CA GLU A 108 -4.76 -13.47 10.76
C GLU A 108 -3.40 -13.86 11.33
N ASP A 109 -3.20 -15.17 11.54
CA ASP A 109 -1.93 -15.79 11.90
C ASP A 109 -1.01 -15.78 10.67
N PRO A 110 -0.21 -14.72 10.41
CA PRO A 110 0.47 -14.58 9.14
C PRO A 110 1.64 -15.57 9.08
N GLU A 111 2.21 -15.93 10.23
CA GLU A 111 3.19 -17.01 10.38
C GLU A 111 2.60 -18.37 9.98
N GLY A 112 1.40 -18.68 10.46
CA GLY A 112 0.65 -19.87 10.07
C GLY A 112 0.24 -19.87 8.61
N GLN A 113 -0.17 -18.72 8.06
CA GLN A 113 -0.48 -18.59 6.64
C GLN A 113 0.78 -18.76 5.78
N LEU A 114 1.88 -18.12 6.15
CA LEU A 114 3.17 -18.21 5.46
C LEU A 114 3.69 -19.66 5.46
N SER A 115 3.61 -20.35 6.60
CA SER A 115 4.03 -21.75 6.72
C SER A 115 3.16 -22.73 5.92
N LYS A 116 1.87 -22.41 5.73
CA LYS A 116 0.91 -23.19 4.93
C LYS A 116 0.88 -22.79 3.45
N LEU A 117 1.47 -21.66 3.07
CA LEU A 117 1.44 -21.16 1.70
C LEU A 117 2.08 -22.17 0.74
N ARG A 118 1.39 -22.49 -0.35
CA ARG A 118 1.86 -23.39 -1.42
C ARG A 118 1.66 -22.75 -2.78
N GLN A 119 2.59 -22.98 -3.69
CA GLN A 119 2.50 -22.56 -5.08
C GLN A 119 1.43 -23.38 -5.80
N THR A 120 0.29 -22.76 -6.11
CA THR A 120 -0.80 -23.40 -6.88
C THR A 120 -0.71 -23.09 -8.37
N SER A 121 -0.34 -21.85 -8.72
CA SER A 121 -0.27 -21.36 -10.09
C SER A 121 1.17 -21.10 -10.54
N THR A 122 1.53 -19.85 -10.80
CA THR A 122 2.85 -19.38 -11.24
C THR A 122 3.76 -19.07 -10.06
N VAL A 123 5.06 -19.10 -10.29
CA VAL A 123 6.04 -18.69 -9.26
C VAL A 123 5.88 -17.22 -8.91
N ALA A 124 5.61 -16.35 -9.89
CA ALA A 124 5.43 -14.93 -9.64
C ALA A 124 4.23 -14.64 -8.71
N ALA A 125 3.09 -15.30 -8.93
CA ALA A 125 1.92 -15.15 -8.06
C ALA A 125 2.20 -15.68 -6.64
N TYR A 126 2.89 -16.81 -6.53
CA TYR A 126 3.33 -17.35 -5.23
C TYR A 126 4.31 -16.43 -4.51
N GLN A 127 5.30 -15.89 -5.22
CA GLN A 127 6.29 -14.95 -4.69
C GLN A 127 5.60 -13.70 -4.12
N SER A 128 4.68 -13.08 -4.87
CA SER A 128 3.95 -11.90 -4.38
C SER A 128 3.13 -12.19 -3.13
N GLN A 129 2.46 -13.34 -3.05
CA GLN A 129 1.73 -13.75 -1.84
C GLN A 129 2.67 -13.99 -0.65
N PHE A 130 3.81 -14.63 -0.90
CA PHE A 130 4.82 -14.89 0.13
C PHE A 130 5.40 -13.59 0.68
N GLU A 131 5.75 -12.65 -0.19
CA GLU A 131 6.30 -11.34 0.19
C GLU A 131 5.29 -10.51 0.99
N ASN A 132 4.02 -10.49 0.59
CA ASN A 132 2.96 -9.81 1.33
C ASN A 132 2.81 -10.35 2.76
N LEU A 133 2.81 -11.68 2.93
CA LEU A 133 2.74 -12.31 4.26
C LEU A 133 4.01 -12.07 5.07
N ALA A 134 5.18 -12.14 4.44
CA ALA A 134 6.45 -11.91 5.13
C ALA A 134 6.61 -10.45 5.62
N GLN A 135 6.03 -9.48 4.92
CA GLN A 135 6.01 -8.07 5.32
C GLN A 135 5.13 -7.80 6.56
N GLN A 136 4.18 -8.69 6.86
CA GLN A 136 3.31 -8.58 8.03
C GLN A 136 3.93 -9.16 9.31
N ILE A 137 5.11 -9.79 9.22
CA ILE A 137 5.74 -10.47 10.37
C ILE A 137 7.10 -9.87 10.65
N ASP A 138 7.25 -9.29 11.84
CA ASP A 138 8.51 -8.71 12.29
C ASP A 138 9.48 -9.77 12.82
N GLY A 139 10.77 -9.62 12.51
CA GLY A 139 11.85 -10.38 13.15
C GLY A 139 12.05 -11.83 12.67
N ILE A 140 11.44 -12.24 11.56
CA ILE A 140 11.68 -13.59 11.01
C ILE A 140 13.13 -13.74 10.52
N PRO A 141 13.86 -14.80 10.92
CA PRO A 141 15.18 -15.09 10.37
C PRO A 141 15.13 -15.39 8.86
N ASP A 142 16.03 -14.80 8.06
CA ASP A 142 16.11 -15.05 6.61
C ASP A 142 16.23 -16.55 6.26
N LYS A 143 16.94 -17.32 7.10
CA LYS A 143 17.05 -18.77 6.97
C LYS A 143 15.71 -19.49 7.08
N PHE A 144 14.80 -18.98 7.92
CA PHE A 144 13.44 -19.51 8.03
C PHE A 144 12.65 -19.16 6.78
N LEU A 145 12.65 -17.90 6.34
CA LEU A 145 11.98 -17.47 5.10
C LEU A 145 12.43 -18.29 3.89
N THR A 146 13.74 -18.48 3.73
CA THR A 146 14.34 -19.29 2.67
C THR A 146 13.78 -20.70 2.66
N ARG A 147 13.75 -21.37 3.82
CA ARG A 147 13.25 -22.75 3.95
C ARG A 147 11.76 -22.83 3.68
N THR A 148 10.98 -21.89 4.21
CA THR A 148 9.53 -21.85 4.05
C THR A 148 9.16 -21.60 2.59
N PHE A 149 9.84 -20.67 1.92
CA PHE A 149 9.68 -20.39 0.49
C PHE A 149 9.94 -21.64 -0.35
N ILE A 150 11.11 -22.29 -0.17
CA ILE A 150 11.46 -23.51 -0.91
C ILE A 150 10.46 -24.64 -0.64
N ASN A 151 9.98 -24.77 0.60
CA ASN A 151 8.99 -25.79 0.97
C ASN A 151 7.63 -25.56 0.33
N GLY A 152 7.26 -24.32 0.03
CA GLY A 152 6.00 -23.99 -0.60
C GLY A 152 5.99 -24.10 -2.13
N LEU A 153 7.15 -24.17 -2.79
CA LEU A 153 7.24 -24.39 -4.24
C LEU A 153 6.69 -25.76 -4.66
N LYS A 154 6.24 -25.84 -5.93
CA LYS A 154 5.90 -27.12 -6.57
C LYS A 154 7.12 -28.05 -6.63
N GLU A 155 6.89 -29.35 -6.58
CA GLU A 155 7.98 -30.34 -6.40
C GLU A 155 9.01 -30.35 -7.54
N ASP A 156 8.59 -30.06 -8.76
CA ASP A 156 9.46 -29.89 -9.94
C ASP A 156 10.48 -28.76 -9.74
N ILE A 157 10.00 -27.59 -9.34
CA ILE A 157 10.82 -26.39 -9.11
C ILE A 157 11.63 -26.53 -7.81
N LYS A 158 10.99 -27.01 -6.74
CA LYS A 158 11.61 -27.24 -5.44
C LYS A 158 12.86 -28.11 -5.57
N THR A 159 12.79 -29.20 -6.32
CA THR A 159 13.91 -30.13 -6.49
C THR A 159 15.08 -29.44 -7.18
N ASN A 160 14.82 -28.68 -8.25
CA ASN A 160 15.83 -27.89 -8.93
C ASN A 160 16.49 -26.89 -7.98
N VAL A 161 15.69 -26.05 -7.30
CA VAL A 161 16.19 -25.03 -6.35
C VAL A 161 17.02 -25.65 -5.22
N LYS A 162 16.56 -26.77 -4.63
CA LYS A 162 17.31 -27.48 -3.58
C LYS A 162 18.67 -27.99 -4.06
N SER A 163 18.80 -28.33 -5.34
CA SER A 163 20.04 -28.84 -5.93
C SER A 163 21.17 -27.80 -5.87
N PHE A 164 20.80 -26.52 -6.00
CA PHE A 164 21.73 -25.39 -5.97
C PHE A 164 22.05 -24.88 -4.55
N ARG A 165 21.41 -25.46 -3.51
CA ARG A 165 21.65 -25.14 -2.09
C ARG A 165 21.61 -23.63 -1.78
N PRO A 166 20.48 -22.95 -2.01
CA PRO A 166 20.36 -21.53 -1.76
C PRO A 166 20.68 -21.16 -0.31
N THR A 167 21.39 -20.05 -0.15
CA THR A 167 21.85 -19.56 1.17
C THR A 167 21.02 -18.40 1.72
N SER A 168 20.15 -17.83 0.88
CA SER A 168 19.25 -16.72 1.26
C SER A 168 17.93 -16.79 0.48
N LEU A 169 16.92 -16.02 0.92
CA LEU A 169 15.63 -15.97 0.24
C LEU A 169 15.78 -15.45 -1.19
N LYS A 170 16.59 -14.40 -1.37
CA LYS A 170 16.86 -13.78 -2.67
C LYS A 170 17.47 -14.76 -3.66
N ASP A 171 18.41 -15.59 -3.19
CA ASP A 171 19.06 -16.64 -3.96
C ASP A 171 18.04 -17.72 -4.38
N ALA A 172 17.22 -18.20 -3.44
CA ALA A 172 16.16 -19.16 -3.71
C ALA A 172 15.15 -18.63 -4.76
N ILE A 173 14.75 -17.36 -4.67
CA ILE A 173 13.87 -16.70 -5.65
C ILE A 173 14.55 -16.63 -7.02
N GLY A 174 15.84 -16.27 -7.07
CA GLY A 174 16.60 -16.23 -8.32
C GLY A 174 16.61 -17.58 -9.05
N LEU A 175 16.80 -18.66 -8.30
CA LEU A 175 16.86 -20.03 -8.83
C LEU A 175 15.53 -20.53 -9.41
N THR A 176 14.38 -20.00 -8.97
CA THR A 176 13.07 -20.39 -9.52
C THR A 176 12.81 -19.91 -10.95
N ARG A 177 13.66 -19.03 -11.48
CA ARG A 177 13.53 -18.38 -12.79
C ARG A 177 14.48 -18.97 -13.84
N LEU A 178 15.31 -19.95 -13.45
CA LEU A 178 16.24 -20.69 -14.31
C LEU A 178 15.53 -21.89 -14.96
#